data_AF-V7C229-F1
#
_entry.id   AF-V7C229-F1
#
_cell.length_a   1.000
_cell.length_b   1.000
_cell.length_c   1.000
_cell.angle_alpha   90.00
_cell.angle_beta   90.00
_cell.angle_gamma   90.00
#
_symmetry.space_group_name_H-M   'P 1'
#
loop_
_entity.id
_entity.type
_entity.pdbx_description
1 polymer ?
#
loop_
_entity_poly.entity_id
_entity_poly.type
_entity_poly.pdbx_seq_one_letter_code
_entity_poly.pdbx_strand_id
1 'polypeptide(L)'
;MEQSLLRGESSGLSYRRRGPFRRSDALTYGSNYEKAAALIDLAEDGVGLPVQILDSSNFQNYARFYFIFTKFNLIWSLGYFALIVLNFLEKPLWCKKLVTHSCNEREYFYLGQLPYLTDAECLTYEGITLLLLIIHTFFPLSYEGFRIYWKSTINQLK
;
A
#
# COMPACT_ATOMS: atom_id res chain seq x y z
N MET A 1 41.00 13.71 35.95
CA MET A 1 40.07 13.85 37.08
C MET A 1 39.11 14.98 36.70
N GLU A 2 37.84 14.63 36.60
CA GLU A 2 36.77 15.37 35.91
C GLU A 2 36.52 16.76 36.53
N GLN A 3 36.41 17.78 35.68
CA GLN A 3 35.85 19.08 36.06
C GLN A 3 34.52 19.28 35.35
N SER A 4 33.48 19.21 36.16
CA SER A 4 32.11 19.66 35.88
C SER A 4 32.10 21.10 35.36
N LEU A 5 31.69 21.30 34.12
CA LEU A 5 31.32 22.60 33.54
C LEU A 5 29.86 22.56 33.07
N LEU A 6 28.94 22.45 34.02
CA LEU A 6 27.52 22.80 33.79
C LEU A 6 27.25 24.13 34.49
N ARG A 7 27.60 25.22 33.80
CA ARG A 7 27.20 26.59 34.11
C ARG A 7 26.09 26.99 33.15
N GLY A 8 24.98 27.42 33.73
CA GLY A 8 23.65 27.40 33.12
C GLY A 8 23.39 28.34 31.96
N GLU A 9 22.30 28.03 31.26
CA GLU A 9 21.43 29.01 30.64
C GLU A 9 19.99 28.56 30.80
N SER A 10 19.24 29.32 31.61
CA SER A 10 17.80 29.26 31.64
C SER A 10 17.26 29.94 30.38
N SER A 11 16.59 29.18 29.52
CA SER A 11 15.58 29.75 28.64
C SER A 11 14.41 28.77 28.63
N GLY A 12 13.25 29.26 29.07
CA GLY A 12 12.00 28.53 29.11
C GLY A 12 11.59 28.09 27.71
N LEU A 13 12.11 26.95 27.28
CA LEU A 13 11.53 26.21 26.19
C LEU A 13 10.28 25.56 26.77
N SER A 14 9.14 26.20 26.48
CA SER A 14 7.86 25.54 26.41
C SER A 14 8.09 24.20 25.72
N TYR A 15 8.20 23.13 26.51
CA TYR A 15 8.18 21.76 26.04
C TYR A 15 6.74 21.57 25.60
N ARG A 16 6.38 22.14 24.43
CA ARG A 16 5.29 21.65 23.61
C ARG A 16 5.63 20.18 23.51
N ARG A 17 4.94 19.37 24.31
CA ARG A 17 4.82 17.93 24.13
C ARG A 17 4.26 17.79 22.72
N ARG A 18 5.15 17.84 21.73
CA ARG A 18 4.87 17.37 20.38
C ARG A 18 4.43 15.93 20.63
N GLY A 19 3.19 15.63 20.25
CA GLY A 19 2.57 14.33 20.48
C GLY A 19 3.45 13.19 19.96
N PRO A 20 3.06 11.91 20.17
CA PRO A 20 3.91 10.77 19.83
C PRO A 20 4.45 10.92 18.40
N PHE A 21 5.74 11.24 18.28
CA PHE A 21 6.37 11.44 16.99
C PHE A 21 6.41 10.08 16.31
N ARG A 22 5.74 9.96 15.17
CA ARG A 22 5.86 8.75 14.37
C ARG A 22 7.24 8.73 13.73
N ARG A 23 7.90 7.56 13.72
CA ARG A 23 9.19 7.36 13.05
C ARG A 23 9.17 7.85 11.59
N SER A 24 8.04 7.66 10.90
CA SER A 24 7.81 8.18 9.54
C SER A 24 8.00 9.69 9.44
N ASP A 25 7.61 10.43 10.47
CA ASP A 25 7.63 11.89 10.47
C ASP A 25 9.04 12.41 10.75
N ALA A 26 9.86 11.66 11.50
CA ALA A 26 11.28 11.92 11.68
C ALA A 26 12.07 11.74 10.36
N LEU A 27 11.73 10.71 9.57
CA LEU A 27 12.31 10.51 8.23
C LEU A 27 11.89 11.60 7.23
N THR A 28 10.62 12.04 7.27
CA THR A 28 10.09 12.98 6.28
C THR A 28 10.20 14.45 6.67
N TYR A 29 10.44 14.80 7.93
CA TYR A 29 10.51 16.21 8.36
C TYR A 29 11.60 16.49 9.41
N GLY A 30 12.29 15.46 9.91
CA GLY A 30 13.29 15.61 10.96
C GLY A 30 14.63 16.19 10.48
N SER A 31 15.44 16.59 11.46
CA SER A 31 16.84 16.97 11.28
C SER A 31 17.69 15.78 10.82
N ASN A 32 18.92 16.03 10.34
CA ASN A 32 19.81 14.96 9.88
C ASN A 32 20.09 13.91 10.98
N TYR A 33 20.15 14.34 12.24
CA TYR A 33 20.33 13.44 13.38
C TYR A 33 19.09 12.59 13.66
N GLU A 34 17.90 13.19 13.61
CA GLU A 34 16.62 12.47 13.78
C GLU A 34 16.37 11.48 12.63
N LYS A 35 16.76 11.85 11.41
CA LYS A 35 16.72 10.97 10.23
C LYS A 35 17.66 9.78 10.39
N ALA A 36 18.89 10.01 10.84
CA ALA A 36 19.86 8.94 11.08
C ALA A 36 19.37 7.98 12.17
N ALA A 37 18.83 8.51 13.28
CA ALA A 37 18.24 7.69 14.33
C ALA A 37 17.06 6.85 13.79
N ALA A 38 16.18 7.45 12.99
CA ALA A 38 15.03 6.76 12.41
C ALA A 38 15.42 5.67 11.39
N LEU A 39 16.54 5.81 10.68
CA LEU A 39 17.06 4.78 9.77
C LEU A 39 17.64 3.57 10.53
N ILE A 40 18.34 3.80 11.65
CA ILE A 40 18.85 2.73 12.51
C ILE A 40 17.68 1.93 13.09
N ASP A 41 16.70 2.64 13.61
CA ASP A 41 15.47 2.08 14.18
C ASP A 41 14.66 1.29 13.13
N LEU A 42 14.71 1.70 11.85
CA LEU A 42 14.10 0.96 10.74
C LEU A 42 14.85 -0.34 10.40
N ALA A 43 16.19 -0.30 10.46
CA ALA A 43 17.04 -1.45 10.22
C ALA A 43 16.89 -2.51 11.32
N GLU A 44 16.71 -2.09 12.58
CA GLU A 44 16.43 -2.99 13.71
C GLU A 44 15.13 -3.78 13.51
N ASP A 45 14.08 -3.13 13.00
CA ASP A 45 12.78 -3.77 12.72
C ASP A 45 12.78 -4.60 11.41
N GLY A 46 13.88 -4.62 10.66
CA GLY A 46 13.99 -5.32 9.38
C GLY A 46 13.12 -4.72 8.27
N VAL A 47 12.65 -3.48 8.43
CA VAL A 47 11.84 -2.79 7.41
C VAL A 47 12.77 -2.14 6.40
N GLY A 48 12.82 -2.68 5.18
CA GLY A 48 13.69 -2.16 4.13
C GLY A 48 13.11 -0.91 3.44
N LEU A 49 13.96 0.11 3.24
CA LEU A 49 13.72 1.17 2.25
C LEU A 49 14.34 0.75 0.91
N PRO A 50 13.68 0.99 -0.23
CA PRO A 50 14.28 0.74 -1.52
C PRO A 50 15.49 1.66 -1.75
N VAL A 51 16.61 1.07 -2.16
CA VAL A 51 17.91 1.75 -2.34
C VAL A 51 17.79 2.96 -3.27
N GLN A 52 16.93 2.85 -4.28
CA GLN A 52 16.73 3.89 -5.30
C GLN A 52 16.15 5.19 -4.71
N ILE A 53 15.36 5.10 -3.63
CA ILE A 53 14.85 6.29 -2.94
C ILE A 53 15.98 6.95 -2.15
N LEU A 54 16.85 6.15 -1.53
CA LEU A 54 17.93 6.62 -0.66
C LEU A 54 19.00 7.43 -1.42
N ASP A 55 19.31 7.02 -2.65
CA ASP A 55 20.29 7.71 -3.52
C ASP A 55 19.77 9.00 -4.17
N SER A 56 18.48 9.31 -4.00
CA SER A 56 17.85 10.45 -4.66
C SER A 56 18.03 11.76 -3.88
N SER A 57 18.24 12.87 -4.60
CA SER A 57 18.37 14.21 -3.99
C SER A 57 17.11 14.68 -3.26
N ASN A 58 15.94 14.15 -3.66
CA ASN A 58 14.63 14.46 -3.08
C ASN A 58 14.09 13.33 -2.20
N PHE A 59 14.98 12.64 -1.46
CA PHE A 59 14.64 11.54 -0.54
C PHE A 59 13.39 11.80 0.30
N GLN A 60 13.26 13.01 0.84
CA GLN A 60 12.19 13.39 1.75
C GLN A 60 10.78 13.26 1.14
N ASN A 61 10.61 13.66 -0.13
CA ASN A 61 9.31 13.56 -0.81
C ASN A 61 9.01 12.12 -1.21
N TYR A 62 10.00 11.39 -1.72
CA TYR A 62 9.81 9.99 -2.13
C TYR A 62 9.56 9.06 -0.95
N ALA A 63 10.28 9.23 0.16
CA ALA A 63 10.04 8.50 1.38
C ALA A 63 8.62 8.74 1.92
N ARG A 64 8.10 9.97 1.81
CA ARG A 64 6.71 10.28 2.19
C ARG A 64 5.70 9.47 1.36
N PHE A 65 5.86 9.43 0.03
CA PHE A 65 4.97 8.64 -0.83
C PHE A 65 5.08 7.14 -0.55
N TYR A 66 6.30 6.63 -0.33
CA TYR A 66 6.53 5.24 0.06
C TYR A 66 5.83 4.87 1.38
N PHE A 67 5.94 5.70 2.42
CA PHE A 67 5.26 5.45 3.69
C PHE A 67 3.74 5.57 3.59
N ILE A 68 3.23 6.47 2.73
CA ILE A 68 1.79 6.55 2.44
C ILE A 68 1.33 5.25 1.79
N PHE A 69 2.02 4.78 0.75
CA PHE A 69 1.71 3.54 0.06
C PHE A 69 1.71 2.34 1.00
N THR A 70 2.74 2.23 1.85
CA THR A 70 2.90 1.12 2.79
C THR A 70 1.83 1.14 3.88
N LYS A 71 1.34 2.30 4.32
CA LYS A 71 0.20 2.40 5.24
C LYS A 71 -1.10 1.87 4.62
N PHE A 72 -1.27 2.02 3.31
CA PHE A 72 -2.43 1.51 2.57
C PHE A 72 -2.31 0.03 2.18
N ASN A 73 -1.26 -0.69 2.61
CA ASN A 73 -1.04 -2.10 2.27
C ASN A 73 -2.23 -3.01 2.60
N LEU A 74 -2.94 -2.75 3.71
CA LEU A 74 -4.16 -3.49 4.04
C LEU A 74 -5.26 -3.33 2.99
N ILE A 75 -5.51 -2.10 2.52
CA ILE A 75 -6.52 -1.81 1.49
C ILE A 75 -6.12 -2.45 0.16
N TRP A 76 -4.83 -2.39 -0.20
CA TRP A 76 -4.33 -3.04 -1.39
C TRP A 76 -4.50 -4.56 -1.33
N SER A 77 -4.12 -5.18 -0.20
CA SER A 77 -4.28 -6.62 0.01
C SER A 77 -5.74 -7.06 -0.06
N LEU A 78 -6.66 -6.24 0.46
CA LEU A 78 -8.10 -6.50 0.40
C LEU A 78 -8.63 -6.37 -1.03
N GLY A 79 -8.10 -5.43 -1.83
CA GLY A 79 -8.42 -5.30 -3.25
C GLY A 79 -8.03 -6.56 -4.05
N TYR A 80 -6.84 -7.10 -3.81
CA TYR A 80 -6.42 -8.37 -4.43
C TYR A 80 -7.27 -9.56 -3.97
N PHE A 81 -7.56 -9.63 -2.67
CA PHE A 81 -8.44 -10.66 -2.12
C PHE A 81 -9.84 -10.57 -2.75
N ALA A 82 -10.38 -9.36 -2.90
CA ALA A 82 -11.66 -9.13 -3.55
C ALA A 82 -11.66 -9.60 -5.01
N LEU A 83 -10.61 -9.34 -5.80
CA LEU A 83 -10.49 -9.85 -7.17
C LEU A 83 -10.55 -11.39 -7.23
N ILE A 84 -9.85 -12.06 -6.30
CA ILE A 84 -9.86 -13.51 -6.22
C ILE A 84 -11.27 -14.02 -5.87
N VAL A 85 -11.93 -13.42 -4.86
CA VAL A 85 -13.26 -13.82 -4.42
C VAL A 85 -14.33 -13.54 -5.49
N LEU A 86 -14.24 -12.40 -6.19
CA LEU A 86 -15.16 -12.06 -7.28
C LEU A 86 -15.12 -13.10 -8.40
N ASN A 87 -13.94 -13.66 -8.71
CA ASN A 87 -13.81 -14.73 -9.70
C ASN A 87 -14.63 -16.00 -9.33
N PHE A 88 -14.82 -16.27 -8.03
CA PHE A 88 -15.64 -17.39 -7.56
C PHE A 88 -17.14 -17.07 -7.50
N LEU A 89 -17.51 -15.81 -7.32
CA LEU A 89 -18.90 -15.36 -7.23
C LEU A 89 -19.50 -14.98 -8.59
N GLU A 90 -18.67 -14.85 -9.62
CA GLU A 90 -19.12 -14.64 -10.99
C GLU A 90 -19.93 -15.84 -11.50
N LYS A 91 -21.02 -15.55 -12.23
CA LYS A 91 -21.80 -16.60 -12.90
C LYS A 91 -20.92 -17.33 -13.91
N PRO A 92 -20.72 -18.65 -13.76
CA PRO A 92 -19.77 -19.34 -14.59
C PRO A 92 -20.32 -19.50 -16.03
N LEU A 93 -19.42 -19.46 -17.02
CA LEU A 93 -19.78 -19.41 -18.44
C LEU A 93 -20.63 -20.60 -18.91
N TRP A 94 -20.49 -21.78 -18.29
CA TRP A 94 -21.28 -22.97 -18.63
C TRP A 94 -22.77 -22.79 -18.31
N CYS A 95 -23.10 -21.99 -17.29
CA CYS A 95 -24.49 -21.68 -16.98
C CYS A 95 -25.06 -20.63 -17.95
N LYS A 96 -24.28 -19.60 -18.32
CA LYS A 96 -24.72 -18.57 -19.27
C LYS A 96 -25.06 -19.09 -20.67
N LYS A 97 -24.42 -20.18 -21.10
CA LYS A 97 -24.65 -20.78 -22.43
C LYS A 97 -26.02 -21.46 -22.57
N LEU A 98 -26.65 -21.83 -21.46
CA LEU A 98 -27.90 -22.58 -21.49
C LEU A 98 -29.08 -21.66 -21.20
N VAL A 99 -29.68 -21.11 -22.26
CA VAL A 99 -30.73 -20.09 -22.19
C VAL A 99 -32.06 -20.63 -21.64
N THR A 100 -32.24 -21.95 -21.61
CA THR A 100 -33.52 -22.59 -21.28
C THR A 100 -33.76 -22.75 -19.77
N HIS A 101 -32.72 -22.73 -18.94
CA HIS A 101 -32.81 -22.92 -17.49
C HIS A 101 -32.08 -21.81 -16.75
N SER A 102 -32.67 -21.32 -15.66
CA SER A 102 -32.01 -20.29 -14.85
C SER A 102 -30.84 -20.90 -14.06
N CYS A 103 -29.77 -20.14 -13.86
CA CYS A 103 -28.63 -20.56 -13.04
C CYS A 103 -28.97 -20.84 -11.58
N ASN A 104 -30.18 -20.49 -11.16
CA ASN A 104 -30.67 -20.68 -9.80
C ASN A 104 -31.38 -22.04 -9.61
N GLU A 105 -31.65 -22.77 -10.69
CA GLU A 105 -32.34 -24.07 -10.65
C GLU A 105 -31.38 -25.18 -10.20
N ARG A 106 -31.54 -25.61 -8.94
CA ARG A 106 -30.75 -26.72 -8.35
C ARG A 106 -31.00 -28.07 -9.01
N GLU A 107 -32.18 -28.27 -9.59
CA GLU A 107 -32.54 -29.52 -10.27
C GLU A 107 -31.71 -29.74 -11.55
N TYR A 108 -31.32 -28.65 -12.19
CA TYR A 108 -30.52 -28.67 -13.42
C TYR A 108 -29.02 -28.48 -13.14
N PHE A 109 -28.69 -27.61 -12.18
CA PHE A 109 -27.31 -27.29 -11.81
C PHE A 109 -27.03 -27.64 -10.35
N TYR A 110 -26.10 -28.58 -10.11
CA TYR A 110 -25.68 -28.99 -8.75
C TYR A 110 -25.27 -27.81 -7.83
N LEU A 111 -24.79 -26.72 -8.44
CA LEU A 111 -24.29 -25.51 -7.77
C LEU A 111 -25.26 -24.31 -7.92
N GLY A 112 -26.52 -24.55 -8.32
CA GLY A 112 -27.47 -23.48 -8.62
C GLY A 112 -27.93 -22.66 -7.43
N GLN A 113 -27.72 -23.12 -6.19
CA GLN A 113 -28.09 -22.37 -4.97
C GLN A 113 -26.97 -21.47 -4.42
N LEU A 114 -25.84 -21.37 -5.11
CA LEU A 114 -24.78 -20.45 -4.70
C LEU A 114 -25.23 -19.00 -4.95
N PRO A 115 -24.80 -18.04 -4.11
CA PRO A 115 -25.15 -16.63 -4.25
C PRO A 115 -24.33 -15.99 -5.36
N TYR A 116 -24.62 -16.34 -6.61
CA TYR A 116 -24.01 -15.70 -7.76
C TYR A 116 -24.45 -14.24 -7.85
N LEU A 117 -23.51 -13.36 -8.18
CA LEU A 117 -23.83 -11.96 -8.44
C LEU A 117 -24.59 -11.82 -9.77
N THR A 118 -25.38 -10.76 -9.88
CA THR A 118 -25.96 -10.37 -11.17
C THR A 118 -24.88 -9.82 -12.11
N ASP A 119 -25.14 -9.84 -13.42
CA ASP A 119 -24.16 -9.37 -14.41
C ASP A 119 -23.80 -7.89 -14.20
N ALA A 120 -24.77 -7.07 -13.79
CA ALA A 120 -24.55 -5.65 -13.52
C ALA A 120 -23.70 -5.42 -12.26
N GLU A 121 -23.96 -6.17 -11.18
CA GLU A 121 -23.18 -6.07 -9.95
C GLU A 121 -21.75 -6.55 -10.16
N CYS A 122 -21.57 -7.70 -10.85
CA CYS A 122 -20.26 -8.24 -11.18
C CYS A 122 -19.43 -7.24 -11.97
N LEU A 123 -19.99 -6.65 -13.04
CA LEU A 123 -19.33 -5.62 -13.83
C LEU A 123 -18.94 -4.37 -13.01
N THR A 124 -19.80 -3.98 -12.06
CA THR A 124 -19.54 -2.83 -11.20
C THR A 124 -18.39 -3.09 -10.25
N TYR A 125 -18.38 -4.23 -9.55
CA TYR A 125 -17.31 -4.59 -8.63
C TYR A 125 -15.99 -4.87 -9.35
N GLU A 126 -16.03 -5.51 -10.52
CA GLU A 126 -14.87 -5.70 -11.38
C GLU A 126 -14.28 -4.35 -11.81
N GLY A 127 -15.11 -3.41 -12.27
CA GLY A 127 -14.65 -2.06 -12.64
C GLY A 127 -14.00 -1.30 -11.48
N ILE A 128 -14.59 -1.36 -10.29
CA ILE A 128 -14.03 -0.71 -9.08
C ILE A 128 -12.70 -1.35 -8.69
N THR A 129 -12.63 -2.68 -8.65
CA THR A 129 -11.41 -3.40 -8.25
C THR A 129 -10.30 -3.25 -9.27
N LEU A 130 -10.62 -3.20 -10.57
CA LEU A 130 -9.68 -2.94 -11.64
C LEU A 130 -9.11 -1.52 -11.56
N LEU A 131 -9.95 -0.50 -11.29
CA LEU A 131 -9.47 0.86 -11.07
C LEU A 131 -8.52 0.94 -9.87
N LEU A 132 -8.86 0.26 -8.77
CA LEU A 132 -8.02 0.18 -7.58
C LEU A 132 -6.68 -0.51 -7.89
N LEU A 133 -6.70 -1.56 -8.70
CA LEU A 133 -5.51 -2.26 -9.18
C LEU A 133 -4.63 -1.36 -10.06
N ILE A 134 -5.21 -0.62 -11.01
CA ILE A 134 -4.48 0.37 -11.83
C ILE A 134 -3.77 1.36 -10.94
N ILE A 135 -4.48 1.96 -9.97
CA ILE A 135 -3.88 2.91 -9.04
C ILE A 135 -2.72 2.25 -8.28
N HIS A 136 -2.91 1.03 -7.75
CA HIS A 136 -1.87 0.32 -7.04
C HIS A 136 -0.64 0.01 -7.92
N THR A 137 -0.84 -0.41 -9.18
CA THR A 137 0.24 -0.73 -10.11
C THR A 137 1.03 0.51 -10.52
N PHE A 138 0.37 1.65 -10.73
CA PHE A 138 1.06 2.89 -11.13
C PHE A 138 1.54 3.74 -9.96
N PHE A 139 1.08 3.52 -8.72
CA PHE A 139 1.52 4.28 -7.55
C PHE A 139 3.05 4.22 -7.32
N PRO A 140 3.74 3.07 -7.48
CA PRO A 140 5.19 2.99 -7.39
C PRO A 140 5.95 3.94 -8.31
N LEU A 141 5.36 4.34 -9.44
CA LEU A 141 5.93 5.33 -10.34
C LEU A 141 6.22 6.67 -9.63
N SER A 142 5.40 7.02 -8.63
CA SER A 142 5.51 8.27 -7.87
C SER A 142 6.75 8.34 -6.97
N TYR A 143 7.25 7.19 -6.46
CA TYR A 143 8.40 7.15 -5.55
C TYR A 143 9.65 6.51 -6.15
N GLU A 144 9.54 5.64 -7.16
CA GLU A 144 10.70 5.03 -7.84
C GLU A 144 11.18 5.86 -9.04
N GLY A 145 10.26 6.58 -9.69
CA GLY A 145 10.53 7.34 -10.92
C GLY A 145 10.43 6.50 -12.20
N PHE A 146 10.08 7.17 -13.30
CA PHE A 146 9.67 6.54 -14.57
C PHE A 146 10.71 5.57 -15.16
N ARG A 147 11.97 6.01 -15.29
CA ARG A 147 13.03 5.20 -15.93
C ARG A 147 13.36 3.93 -15.14
N ILE A 148 13.27 3.98 -13.81
CA ILE A 148 13.59 2.86 -12.92
C ILE A 148 12.44 1.88 -12.90
N TYR A 149 11.21 2.38 -12.77
CA TYR A 149 9.99 1.58 -12.79
C TYR A 149 9.93 0.69 -14.04
N TRP A 150 10.14 1.27 -15.22
CA TRP A 150 10.11 0.53 -16.49
C TRP A 150 11.32 -0.38 -16.73
N LYS A 151 12.39 -0.25 -15.96
CA LYS A 151 13.55 -1.16 -16.05
C LYS A 151 13.34 -2.45 -15.25
N SER A 152 12.47 -2.42 -14.25
CA SER A 152 12.15 -3.59 -13.41
C SER A 152 11.30 -4.60 -14.19
N THR A 153 11.80 -5.82 -14.35
CA THR A 153 11.06 -6.92 -15.02
C THR A 153 9.77 -7.28 -14.30
N ILE A 154 9.74 -7.12 -12.97
CA ILE A 154 8.55 -7.37 -12.15
C ILE A 154 7.46 -6.34 -12.43
N ASN A 155 7.82 -5.08 -12.62
CA ASN A 155 6.86 -4.02 -12.92
C ASN A 155 6.39 -4.04 -14.38
N GLN A 156 7.17 -4.65 -15.28
CA GLN A 156 6.75 -4.92 -16.66
C GLN A 156 5.77 -6.09 -16.76
N LEU A 157 5.81 -7.04 -15.82
CA LEU A 157 4.96 -8.23 -15.82
C LEU A 157 3.64 -8.03 -15.05
N LYS A 158 3.59 -7.04 -14.16
CA LYS A 158 2.36 -6.60 -13.48
C LYS A 158 1.40 -5.90 -14.44
#